data_AF-A0A1Y6G892-F1
#
_entry.id   AF-A0A1Y6G892-F1
#
_cell.length_a   1.000
_cell.length_b   1.000
_cell.length_c   1.000
_cell.angle_alpha   90.00
_cell.angle_beta   90.00
_cell.angle_gamma   90.00
#
_symmetry.space_group_name_H-M   'P 1'
#
loop_
_entity.id
_entity.type
_entity.pdbx_description
1 polymer ?
#
loop_
_entity_poly.entity_id
_entity_poly.type
_entity_poly.pdbx_seq_one_letter_code
_entity_poly.pdbx_strand_id
1 'polypeptide(L)' 'MLLQKGTPADDVTGTGTAIRVIHPPLSEHADLRQPLTPGERQVLDLFIRYLPPAWEIYVQPHLNGLRPDFVLLHHRP' A
#
# COMPACT_ATOMS: atom_id res chain seq x y z
N MET A 1 20.40 -36.99 -14.14
CA MET A 1 20.21 -35.70 -13.45
C MET A 1 18.73 -35.38 -13.49
N LEU A 2 18.02 -35.78 -12.42
CA LEU A 2 16.58 -35.60 -12.25
C LEU A 2 16.29 -34.16 -11.80
N LEU A 3 15.22 -33.55 -12.31
CA LEU A 3 14.15 -32.99 -11.47
C LEU A 3 12.81 -33.17 -12.22
N GLN A 4 11.85 -33.75 -11.49
CA GLN A 4 10.58 -34.31 -11.98
C GLN A 4 9.54 -33.23 -12.32
N LYS A 5 8.69 -33.53 -13.31
CA LYS A 5 7.36 -32.93 -13.46
C LYS A 5 6.49 -33.32 -12.24
N GLY A 6 5.84 -32.35 -11.62
CA GLY A 6 4.77 -32.55 -10.65
C GLY A 6 3.53 -31.74 -11.04
N THR A 7 2.37 -32.39 -11.11
CA THR A 7 1.02 -31.80 -11.19
C THR A 7 0.06 -32.86 -10.66
N PRO A 8 -1.13 -32.53 -10.11
CA PRO A 8 -1.43 -31.59 -9.02
C PRO A 8 -2.18 -32.33 -7.88
N ALA A 9 -1.80 -32.14 -6.63
CA ALA A 9 -2.65 -32.45 -5.48
C ALA A 9 -2.01 -31.78 -4.26
N ASP A 10 -2.50 -30.59 -3.95
CA ASP A 10 -2.82 -30.12 -2.60
C ASP A 10 -3.22 -28.66 -2.74
N ASP A 11 -4.53 -28.45 -2.71
CA ASP A 11 -5.16 -27.17 -2.49
C ASP A 11 -4.73 -26.63 -1.12
N VAL A 12 -3.82 -25.65 -1.13
CA VAL A 12 -3.58 -24.75 0.01
C VAL A 12 -3.74 -23.32 -0.49
N THR A 13 -4.91 -22.78 -0.19
CA THR A 13 -5.33 -21.38 -0.31
C THR A 13 -4.30 -20.40 0.31
N GLY A 14 -3.86 -19.39 -0.47
CA GLY A 14 -3.20 -18.14 -0.01
C GLY A 14 -1.77 -18.31 0.51
N THR A 15 -0.76 -17.53 0.13
CA THR A 15 -0.69 -16.07 0.32
C THR A 15 0.61 -15.60 -0.35
N GLY A 16 0.54 -15.01 -1.54
CA GLY A 16 1.62 -14.10 -1.94
C GLY A 16 1.54 -12.90 -1.00
N THR A 17 2.57 -12.62 -0.21
CA THR A 17 2.60 -11.46 0.69
C THR A 17 2.41 -10.20 -0.15
N ALA A 18 1.16 -9.73 -0.27
CA ALA A 18 0.85 -8.50 -0.99
C ALA A 18 1.58 -7.36 -0.29
N ILE A 19 2.56 -6.76 -0.96
CA ILE A 19 3.26 -5.59 -0.44
C ILE A 19 2.30 -4.42 -0.56
N ARG A 20 2.05 -3.71 0.54
CA ARG A 20 1.23 -2.49 0.54
C ARG A 20 1.87 -1.41 -0.33
N VAL A 21 1.06 -0.77 -1.18
CA VAL A 21 1.46 0.43 -1.91
C VAL A 21 1.30 1.67 -1.02
N ILE A 22 2.37 2.46 -0.91
CA ILE A 22 2.35 3.81 -0.33
C ILE A 22 3.05 4.73 -1.33
N HIS A 23 2.35 5.78 -1.79
CA HIS A 23 2.89 6.70 -2.78
C HIS A 23 2.71 8.17 -2.36
N PRO A 24 3.79 8.99 -2.39
CA PRO A 24 5.18 8.60 -2.65
C PRO A 24 5.72 7.65 -1.56
N PRO A 25 6.84 6.96 -1.78
CA PRO A 25 7.49 6.12 -0.77
C PRO A 25 7.82 6.92 0.50
N LEU A 26 7.80 6.28 1.67
CA LEU A 26 8.04 6.95 2.96
C LEU A 26 9.37 7.74 3.02
N SER A 27 10.39 7.26 2.31
CA SER A 27 11.69 7.93 2.20
C SER A 27 11.62 9.30 1.52
N GLU A 28 10.64 9.51 0.64
CA GLU A 28 10.45 10.75 -0.13
C GLU A 28 9.46 11.70 0.56
N HIS A 29 8.91 11.33 1.73
CA HIS A 29 7.95 12.18 2.44
C HIS A 29 8.57 13.47 2.98
N ALA A 30 9.91 13.49 3.15
CA ALA A 30 10.65 14.70 3.48
C ALA A 30 10.64 15.74 2.34
N ASP A 31 10.44 15.28 1.09
CA ASP A 31 10.48 16.10 -0.12
C ASP A 31 9.08 16.50 -0.61
N LEU A 32 8.04 16.20 0.18
CA LEU A 32 6.69 16.66 -0.14
C LEU A 32 6.66 18.19 -0.21
N ARG A 33 6.04 18.71 -1.27
CA ARG A 33 5.83 20.17 -1.48
C ARG A 33 5.32 20.86 -0.22
N GLN A 34 4.40 20.20 0.49
CA GLN A 34 3.96 20.60 1.81
C GLN A 34 4.24 19.44 2.77
N PRO A 35 5.07 19.65 3.81
CA PRO A 35 5.29 18.65 4.84
C PRO A 35 3.97 18.23 5.49
N LEU A 36 3.86 16.97 5.88
CA LEU A 36 2.71 16.50 6.65
C LEU A 36 2.66 17.22 7.98
N THR A 37 1.46 17.65 8.37
CA THR A 37 1.22 18.12 9.74
C THR A 37 1.43 16.96 10.74
N PRO A 38 1.66 17.25 12.03
CA PRO A 38 1.76 16.19 13.05
C PRO A 38 0.53 15.27 13.07
N GLY A 39 -0.66 15.82 12.85
CA GLY A 39 -1.91 15.05 12.77
C GLY A 39 -1.96 14.13 11.55
N GLU A 40 -1.62 14.63 10.36
CA GLU A 40 -1.54 13.81 9.14
C GLU A 40 -0.52 12.68 9.27
N ARG A 41 0.64 12.94 9.90
CA ARG A 41 1.63 11.89 10.16
C ARG A 41 1.07 10.79 11.08
N GLN A 42 0.36 11.15 12.14
CA GLN A 42 -0.29 10.16 13.01
C GLN A 42 -1.37 9.35 12.27
N VAL A 43 -2.13 9.99 11.39
CA VAL A 43 -3.14 9.32 10.55
C VAL A 43 -2.50 8.35 9.56
N LEU A 44 -1.41 8.76 8.91
CA LEU A 44 -0.64 7.89 8.02
C LEU A 44 -0.09 6.67 8.78
N ASP A 45 0.49 6.87 9.96
CA ASP A 45 0.98 5.79 10.81
C ASP A 45 -0.15 4.83 11.22
N LEU A 46 -1.35 5.36 11.50
CA LEU A 46 -2.55 4.57 11.77
C LEU A 46 -2.94 3.71 10.55
N PHE A 47 -2.96 4.28 9.35
CA PHE A 47 -3.25 3.52 8.12
C PHE A 47 -2.22 2.43 7.85
N ILE A 48 -0.93 2.74 8.01
CA ILE A 48 0.16 1.77 7.84
C ILE A 48 0.02 0.62 8.85
N ARG A 49 -0.35 0.93 10.09
CA ARG A 49 -0.48 -0.07 11.15
C ARG A 49 -1.72 -0.97 11.02
N TYR A 50 -2.86 -0.40 10.64
CA TYR A 50 -4.15 -1.09 10.84
C TYR A 50 -4.88 -1.47 9.55
N LEU A 51 -4.60 -0.87 8.40
CA LEU A 51 -5.22 -1.33 7.16
C LEU A 51 -4.68 -2.74 6.80
N PRO A 52 -5.47 -3.60 6.14
CA PRO A 52 -4.98 -4.83 5.52
C PRO A 52 -3.99 -4.56 4.36
N PRO A 53 -3.10 -5.49 3.99
CA PRO A 53 -2.09 -5.27 2.94
C PRO A 53 -2.65 -4.93 1.54
N ALA A 54 -3.90 -5.30 1.25
CA ALA A 54 -4.57 -5.02 -0.03
C ALA A 54 -4.97 -3.55 -0.24
N TRP A 55 -4.87 -2.71 0.81
CA TRP A 55 -5.11 -1.27 0.69
C TRP A 55 -3.88 -0.55 0.17
N GLU A 56 -4.11 0.41 -0.72
CA GLU A 56 -3.10 1.36 -1.21
C GLU A 56 -3.32 2.73 -0.57
N ILE A 57 -2.23 3.43 -0.26
CA ILE A 57 -2.24 4.73 0.42
C ILE A 57 -1.53 5.75 -0.47
N TYR A 58 -2.25 6.74 -0.96
CA TYR A 58 -1.70 7.86 -1.71
C TYR A 58 -1.71 9.11 -0.85
N VAL A 59 -0.54 9.71 -0.63
CA VAL A 59 -0.35 10.89 0.22
C VAL A 59 -0.24 12.14 -0.67
N GLN A 60 -1.08 13.13 -0.40
CA GLN A 60 -1.16 14.38 -1.18
C GLN A 60 -1.23 14.20 -2.72
N PRO A 61 -2.03 13.24 -3.25
CA PRO A 61 -2.07 13.00 -4.69
C PRO A 61 -2.71 14.18 -5.43
N HIS A 62 -2.33 14.37 -6.69
CA HIS A 62 -3.04 15.27 -7.58
C HIS A 62 -4.25 14.52 -8.16
N LEU A 63 -5.46 15.02 -7.90
CA LEU A 63 -6.69 14.37 -8.37
C LEU A 63 -7.65 15.41 -8.95
N ASN A 64 -7.75 15.48 -10.28
CA ASN A 64 -8.68 16.37 -11.00
C ASN A 64 -8.63 17.84 -10.53
N GLY A 65 -7.43 18.35 -10.26
CA GLY A 65 -7.23 19.74 -9.76
C GLY A 65 -7.34 19.91 -8.25
N LEU A 66 -7.69 18.84 -7.51
CA LEU A 66 -7.65 18.80 -6.06
C LEU A 66 -6.35 18.16 -5.54
N ARG A 67 -6.07 18.39 -4.27
CA ARG A 67 -4.93 17.82 -3.54
C ARG A 67 -5.37 17.40 -2.14
N PRO A 68 -6.12 16.28 -1.99
CA PRO A 68 -6.50 15.75 -0.69
C PRO A 68 -5.27 15.30 0.09
N ASP A 69 -5.34 15.25 1.42
CA ASP A 69 -4.20 14.81 2.24
C ASP A 69 -3.90 13.31 2.04
N PHE A 70 -4.96 12.49 1.94
CA PHE A 70 -4.87 11.06 1.67
C PHE A 70 -5.95 10.60 0.70
N VAL A 71 -5.61 9.63 -0.15
CA VAL A 71 -6.57 8.79 -0.88
C VAL A 71 -6.25 7.34 -0.57
N LEU A 72 -7.26 6.61 -0.10
CA LEU A 72 -7.17 5.18 0.20
C LEU A 72 -7.91 4.40 -0.88
N LEU A 73 -7.23 3.45 -1.52
CA LEU A 73 -7.85 2.56 -2.50
C LEU A 73 -7.83 1.13 -1.99
N HIS A 74 -8.93 0.41 -2.19
CA HIS A 74 -9.04 -1.01 -1.90
C HIS A 74 -9.53 -1.71 -3.15
N HIS A 75 -8.74 -2.67 -3.64
CA HIS A 75 -9.20 -3.57 -4.67
C HIS A 75 -10.18 -4.56 -4.06
N ARG A 76 -11.47 -4.44 -4.40
CA ARG A 76 -12.38 -5.58 -4.21
C ARG A 76 -12.06 -6.61 -5.31
N PRO A 77 -11.83 -7.89 -4.95
CA PRO A 77 -11.76 -8.95 -5.94
C PRO A 77 -13.10 -9.12 -6.67
#